data_AF-A0A6B3EBR5-F1
#
_entry.id   AF-A0A6B3EBR5-F1
#
_cell.length_a   1.000
_cell.length_b   1.000
_cell.length_c   1.000
_cell.angle_alpha   90.00
_cell.angle_beta   90.00
_cell.angle_gamma   90.00
#
_symmetry.space_group_name_H-M   'P 1'
#
loop_
_entity.id
_entity.type
_entity.pdbx_description
1 polymer ?
#
loop_
_entity_poly.entity_id
_entity_poly.type
_entity_poly.pdbx_seq_one_letter_code
_entity_poly.pdbx_strand_id
1 'polypeptide(L)' 'PLATGGSTAHVLALDYALRPVLTSMGAAHVVPGWFVVDKDLAVDPEGTLTIAPGTAEALAQVTDTFARALHTAFPAPPV' A
#
# COMPACT_ATOMS: atom_id res chain seq x y z
N PRO A 1 2.14 3.77 -1.80
CA PRO A 1 2.75 3.59 -0.45
C PRO A 1 1.71 2.99 0.49
N LEU A 2 2.11 2.14 1.44
CA LEU A 2 1.21 1.54 2.43
C LEU A 2 1.62 2.01 3.82
N ALA A 3 0.63 2.27 4.67
CA ALA A 3 0.83 2.59 6.08
C ALA A 3 -0.30 2.01 6.92
N THR A 4 -0.05 1.83 8.22
CA THR A 4 -1.08 1.48 9.20
C THR A 4 -1.15 2.52 10.32
N GLY A 5 -2.21 2.50 11.10
CA GLY A 5 -2.26 3.21 12.37
C GLY A 5 -3.61 3.13 13.07
N GLY A 6 -3.64 3.57 14.33
CA GLY A 6 -4.80 3.38 15.20
C GLY A 6 -6.07 4.14 14.79
N SER A 7 -5.99 5.11 13.87
CA SER A 7 -7.16 5.83 13.35
C SER A 7 -6.88 6.48 12.00
N THR A 8 -7.95 6.88 11.31
CA THR A 8 -7.89 7.61 10.03
C THR A 8 -7.35 9.04 10.15
N ALA A 9 -7.14 9.55 11.37
CA ALA A 9 -6.58 10.89 11.59
C ALA A 9 -5.16 11.05 11.00
N HIS A 10 -4.44 9.94 10.80
CA HIS A 10 -3.08 9.94 10.28
C HIS A 10 -2.99 9.68 8.77
N VAL A 11 -4.10 9.60 8.04
CA VAL A 11 -4.10 9.32 6.59
C VAL A 11 -3.24 10.32 5.81
N LEU A 12 -3.21 11.59 6.24
CA LEU A 12 -2.41 12.64 5.61
C LEU A 12 -0.90 12.38 5.66
N ALA A 13 -0.41 11.51 6.55
CA ALA A 13 1.00 11.11 6.59
C ALA A 13 1.45 10.46 5.28
N LEU A 14 0.55 9.83 4.52
CA LEU A 14 0.88 9.26 3.21
C LEU A 14 1.32 10.34 2.22
N ASP A 15 0.54 11.41 2.09
CA ASP A 15 0.77 12.43 1.07
C ASP A 15 1.68 13.56 1.54
N TYR A 16 1.77 13.82 2.85
CA TYR A 16 2.58 14.90 3.40
C TYR A 16 3.90 14.44 4.04
N ALA A 17 4.09 13.14 4.32
CA ALA A 17 5.36 12.64 4.84
C ALA A 17 6.00 11.60 3.91
N LEU A 18 5.30 10.52 3.58
CA LEU A 18 5.86 9.40 2.81
C LEU A 18 6.09 9.74 1.33
N ARG A 19 5.08 10.31 0.64
CA ARG A 19 5.19 10.66 -0.78
C ARG A 19 6.33 11.65 -1.05
N PRO A 20 6.50 12.75 -0.28
CA PRO A 20 7.62 13.67 -0.48
C PRO A 20 8.99 13.00 -0.35
N VAL A 21 9.15 12.08 0.61
CA VAL A 21 10.40 11.32 0.80
C VAL A 21 10.69 10.41 -0.39
N LEU A 22 9.70 9.65 -0.86
CA LEU A 22 9.85 8.78 -2.04
C LEU A 22 10.23 9.58 -3.29
N THR A 23 9.59 10.73 -3.50
CA THR A 23 9.93 11.64 -4.62
C THR A 23 11.36 12.16 -4.50
N SER A 24 11.79 12.56 -3.30
CA SER A 24 13.17 13.02 -3.05
C SER A 24 14.23 11.93 -3.31
N MET A 25 13.88 10.67 -3.05
CA MET A 25 14.73 9.50 -3.35
C MET A 25 14.76 9.13 -4.84
N GLY A 26 14.07 9.87 -5.71
CA GLY A 26 14.07 9.63 -7.14
C GLY A 26 13.10 8.53 -7.60
N ALA A 27 12.06 8.23 -6.83
CA ALA A 27 11.02 7.31 -7.28
C ALA A 27 10.36 7.84 -8.57
N ALA A 28 10.55 7.12 -9.68
CA ALA A 28 10.02 7.52 -11.00
C ALA A 28 8.49 7.49 -11.07
N HIS A 29 7.84 6.63 -10.28
CA HIS A 29 6.39 6.52 -10.23
C HIS A 29 5.92 6.08 -8.84
N VAL A 30 4.98 6.84 -8.26
CA VAL A 30 4.38 6.54 -6.95
C VAL A 30 2.87 6.42 -7.11
N VAL A 31 2.36 5.19 -7.17
CA VAL A 31 0.92 4.88 -7.23
C VAL A 31 0.17 5.42 -6.00
N PRO A 32 -1.18 5.59 -6.07
CA PRO A 32 -1.99 5.96 -4.91
C PRO A 32 -1.67 5.12 -3.69
N GLY A 33 -1.57 5.78 -2.52
CA GLY A 33 -1.30 5.11 -1.26
C GLY A 33 -2.57 4.56 -0.63
N TRP A 34 -2.41 3.63 0.31
CA TRP A 34 -3.51 3.11 1.12
C TRP A 34 -3.12 3.08 2.59
N PHE A 35 -4.04 3.50 3.45
CA PHE A 35 -3.88 3.52 4.89
C PHE A 35 -4.82 2.48 5.51
N VAL A 36 -4.26 1.53 6.25
CA VAL A 36 -5.03 0.50 6.94
C VAL A 36 -5.20 0.90 8.40
N VAL A 37 -6.43 0.90 8.90
CA VAL A 37 -6.65 1.13 10.33
C VAL A 37 -6.32 -0.15 11.10
N ASP A 38 -5.53 -0.06 12.16
CA ASP A 38 -5.02 -1.23 12.89
C ASP A 38 -6.13 -2.18 13.38
N LYS A 39 -7.33 -1.66 13.64
CA LYS A 39 -8.50 -2.48 14.05
C LYS A 39 -8.93 -3.53 13.00
N ASP A 40 -8.57 -3.32 11.74
CA ASP A 40 -8.89 -4.24 10.63
C ASP A 40 -7.83 -5.34 10.48
N LEU A 41 -6.80 -5.32 11.32
CA LEU A 41 -5.71 -6.28 11.36
C LEU A 41 -5.74 -6.99 12.72
N ALA A 42 -5.81 -8.32 12.70
CA ALA A 42 -5.70 -9.14 13.89
C ALA A 42 -4.58 -10.15 13.70
N VAL A 43 -3.66 -10.25 14.66
CA VAL A 43 -2.61 -11.26 14.67
C VAL A 43 -2.93 -12.24 15.79
N ASP A 44 -3.01 -13.53 15.48
CA ASP A 44 -3.24 -14.56 16.49
C ASP A 44 -1.96 -14.87 17.31
N PRO A 45 -2.05 -15.63 18.41
CA PRO A 45 -0.89 -16.00 19.22
C PRO A 45 0.20 -16.76 18.45
N GLU A 46 -0.17 -17.45 17.36
CA GLU A 46 0.71 -18.19 16.47
C GLU A 46 1.39 -17.28 15.42
N GLY A 47 1.00 -16.02 15.33
CA GLY A 47 1.55 -15.02 14.41
C GLY A 47 0.84 -14.90 13.07
N THR A 48 -0.30 -15.56 12.89
CA THR A 48 -1.11 -15.50 11.66
C THR A 48 -1.87 -14.18 11.61
N LEU A 49 -1.67 -13.43 10.51
CA LEU A 49 -2.42 -12.21 10.24
C LEU A 49 -3.77 -12.53 9.60
N THR A 50 -4.84 -12.04 10.22
CA THR A 50 -6.19 -11.94 9.65
C THR A 50 -6.47 -10.48 9.31
N ILE A 51 -6.99 -10.24 8.11
CA ILE A 51 -7.36 -8.91 7.61
C ILE A 51 -8.88 -8.88 7.43
N ALA A 52 -9.54 -7.81 7.89
CA ALA A 52 -10.97 -7.62 7.67
C ALA A 52 -11.29 -7.66 6.16
N PRO A 53 -12.41 -8.30 5.72
CA PRO A 53 -12.67 -8.56 4.31
C PRO A 53 -12.62 -7.33 3.40
N GLY A 54 -13.23 -6.21 3.83
CA GLY A 54 -13.21 -4.97 3.03
C GLY A 54 -11.81 -4.37 2.88
N THR A 55 -10.99 -4.48 3.92
CA THR A 55 -9.59 -4.02 3.89
C THR A 55 -8.74 -4.93 3.01
N ALA A 56 -8.99 -6.25 3.04
CA ALA A 56 -8.31 -7.20 2.17
C ALA A 56 -8.64 -6.95 0.68
N GLU A 57 -9.90 -6.68 0.36
CA GLU A 57 -10.32 -6.35 -1.01
C GLU A 57 -9.66 -5.05 -1.50
N ALA A 58 -9.68 -3.99 -0.68
CA ALA A 58 -9.03 -2.72 -1.02
C ALA A 58 -7.51 -2.90 -1.21
N LEU A 59 -6.85 -3.69 -0.35
CA LEU A 59 -5.43 -3.97 -0.46
C LEU A 59 -5.08 -4.75 -1.73
N ALA A 60 -5.93 -5.70 -2.14
CA ALA A 60 -5.80 -6.41 -3.41
C ALA A 60 -5.88 -5.42 -4.59
N GLN A 61 -6.84 -4.50 -4.61
CA GLN A 61 -6.97 -3.50 -5.67
C GLN A 61 -5.75 -2.56 -5.77
N VAL A 62 -5.19 -2.16 -4.63
CA VAL A 62 -4.01 -1.29 -4.56
C VAL A 62 -2.76 -2.02 -5.05
N THR A 63 -2.56 -3.26 -4.61
CA THR A 63 -1.43 -4.09 -5.04
C THR A 63 -1.52 -4.49 -6.51
N ASP A 64 -2.71 -4.76 -7.03
CA ASP A 64 -2.96 -4.97 -8.46
C ASP A 64 -2.62 -3.73 -9.30
N THR A 65 -2.98 -2.53 -8.81
CA THR A 65 -2.64 -1.27 -9.47
C THR A 65 -1.12 -1.07 -9.55
N PHE A 66 -0.43 -1.36 -8.45
CA PHE A 66 1.04 -1.36 -8.42
C PHE A 66 1.64 -2.39 -9.38
N ALA A 67 1.14 -3.63 -9.39
CA ALA A 67 1.61 -4.70 -10.25
C ALA A 67 1.44 -4.37 -11.74
N ARG A 68 0.30 -3.78 -12.13
CA ARG A 68 0.07 -3.28 -13.49
C ARG A 68 1.07 -2.18 -13.86
N ALA A 69 1.29 -1.22 -12.97
CA ALA A 69 2.25 -0.14 -13.20
C ALA A 69 3.69 -0.66 -13.40
N LEU A 70 4.08 -1.70 -12.66
CA LEU A 70 5.37 -2.38 -12.85
C LEU A 70 5.48 -3.03 -14.23
N HIS A 71 4.46 -3.78 -14.65
CA HIS A 71 4.45 -4.42 -15.98
C HIS A 71 4.51 -3.40 -17.11
N THR A 72 3.88 -2.22 -16.96
CA THR A 72 3.98 -1.16 -17.97
C THR A 72 5.35 -0.49 -18.02
N ALA A 73 6.02 -0.37 -16.87
CA ALA A 73 7.35 0.24 -16.79
C ALA A 73 8.46 -0.72 -17.27
N PHE A 74 8.27 -2.02 -17.06
CA PHE A 74 9.18 -3.08 -17.44
C PHE A 74 8.43 -4.17 -18.22
N PRO A 75 8.08 -3.91 -19.49
CA PRO A 75 7.44 -4.92 -20.31
C PRO A 75 8.35 -6.15 -20.40
N ALA A 76 7.77 -7.34 -20.27
CA ALA A 76 8.50 -8.58 -20.45
C ALA A 76 9.15 -8.59 -21.85
N PRO A 77 10.42 -9.02 -21.99
CA PRO A 77 11.03 -9.13 -23.30
C PRO A 77 10.20 -10.09 -24.18
N PRO A 78 10.07 -9.80 -25.49
CA PRO A 78 9.40 -10.72 -26.40
C PRO A 78 10.13 -12.08 -26.38
N VAL A 79 9.36 -13.16 -26.21
CA VAL A 79 9.84 -14.55 -26.29
C VAL A 79 10.19 -14.95 -27.70
#